data_AF-A0A1Q6M4U0-F1
#
_entry.id   AF-A0A1Q6M4U0-F1
#
_cell.length_a   1.000
_cell.length_b   1.000
_cell.length_c   1.000
_cell.angle_alpha   90.00
_cell.angle_beta   90.00
_cell.angle_gamma   90.00
#
_symmetry.space_group_name_H-M   'P 1'
#
loop_
_entity.id
_entity.type
_entity.pdbx_description
1 polymer ?
#
loop_
_entity_poly.entity_id
_entity_poly.type
_entity_poly.pdbx_seq_one_letter_code
_entity_poly.pdbx_strand_id
1 'polypeptide(L)'
;MFLGKYKLMLGSDCRLIYGTTDYHRKRLKVLESERYIRRVNRLYIKLDDKGTRLVKEFGYDYSYKCRRKEYVDRLNEIAKVAALTLDSNIDFIASWNIKDDDIFTEQSRKYLGKMIFQEKEFIVYYIANDKRKPYVSQILNDIRKLVSYKNIMIFVEDFNLIKAKRNFVFGNDSTVIINPTPENFNLMRRYEDIDFYEIIKQMYSNTEVLLSNWVKADYMTEDRTYIFFMPFIDTERLYGLNKFYNNNKNIIRKIDIITLKENKEKIEEILTNKTNIVEMDEWLGGIDGERQEK
;
A
#
# COMPACT_ATOMS: atom_id res chain seq x y z
N MET A 1 -14.62 5.41 -16.93
CA MET A 1 -14.91 4.45 -15.84
C MET A 1 -14.26 4.83 -14.51
N PHE A 2 -12.92 4.94 -14.42
CA PHE A 2 -12.19 5.26 -13.16
C PHE A 2 -12.74 6.48 -12.40
N LEU A 3 -12.88 7.63 -13.08
CA LEU A 3 -13.44 8.84 -12.48
C LEU A 3 -14.91 8.69 -12.03
N GLY A 4 -15.67 7.78 -12.65
CA GLY A 4 -17.02 7.45 -12.20
C GLY A 4 -17.00 6.74 -10.85
N LYS A 5 -16.07 5.80 -10.66
CA LYS A 5 -15.90 5.03 -9.41
C LYS A 5 -15.26 5.84 -8.28
N TYR A 6 -14.18 6.58 -8.57
CA TYR A 6 -13.31 7.18 -7.53
C TYR A 6 -13.35 8.71 -7.47
N LYS A 7 -14.13 9.35 -8.34
CA LYS A 7 -14.41 10.79 -8.37
C LYS A 7 -13.27 11.72 -8.79
N LEU A 8 -12.04 11.39 -8.42
CA LEU A 8 -10.80 12.11 -8.73
C LEU A 8 -9.74 11.16 -9.28
N MET A 9 -8.78 11.73 -10.00
CA MET A 9 -7.57 11.05 -10.44
C MET A 9 -6.46 12.08 -10.59
N LEU A 10 -5.21 11.72 -10.30
CA LEU A 10 -4.07 12.56 -10.62
C LEU A 10 -3.87 12.57 -12.16
N GLY A 11 -3.67 13.73 -12.75
CA GLY A 11 -3.55 13.85 -14.21
C GLY A 11 -2.37 13.06 -14.77
N SER A 12 -1.27 12.94 -14.02
CA SER A 12 -0.10 12.14 -14.41
C SER A 12 -0.38 10.64 -14.40
N ASP A 13 -1.26 10.16 -13.50
CA ASP A 13 -1.58 8.74 -13.39
C ASP A 13 -2.40 8.25 -14.59
N CYS A 14 -2.94 9.16 -15.41
CA CYS A 14 -3.59 8.80 -16.66
C CYS A 14 -2.65 8.05 -17.61
N ARG A 15 -1.32 8.21 -17.46
CA ARG A 15 -0.34 7.40 -18.20
C ARG A 15 -0.55 5.89 -18.01
N LEU A 16 -1.06 5.47 -16.85
CA LEU A 16 -1.37 4.06 -16.53
C LEU A 16 -2.56 3.54 -17.35
N ILE A 17 -3.50 4.42 -17.72
CA ILE A 17 -4.65 4.04 -18.55
C ILE A 17 -4.26 3.97 -20.02
N TYR A 18 -3.44 4.92 -20.48
CA TYR A 18 -3.09 5.06 -21.89
C TYR A 18 -1.80 4.34 -22.29
N GLY A 19 -1.09 3.71 -21.34
CA GLY A 19 0.18 3.02 -21.58
C GLY A 19 1.30 3.89 -22.15
N THR A 20 1.20 5.23 -22.01
CA THR A 20 2.04 6.18 -22.76
C THR A 20 2.41 7.42 -21.96
N THR A 21 3.65 7.88 -22.13
CA THR A 21 4.23 9.02 -21.40
C THR A 21 3.67 10.37 -21.81
N ASP A 22 3.39 10.60 -23.10
CA ASP A 22 2.94 11.92 -23.59
C ASP A 22 1.53 11.96 -24.17
N TYR A 23 1.05 10.85 -24.72
CA TYR A 23 -0.25 10.81 -25.37
C TYR A 23 -1.40 11.12 -24.39
N HIS A 24 -1.29 10.66 -23.14
CA HIS A 24 -2.27 11.00 -22.11
C HIS A 24 -2.44 12.52 -21.95
N ARG A 25 -1.35 13.31 -22.03
CA ARG A 25 -1.41 14.78 -21.88
C ARG A 25 -2.22 15.42 -23.00
N LYS A 26 -2.00 14.99 -24.25
CA LYS A 26 -2.77 15.45 -25.42
C LYS A 26 -4.25 15.07 -25.28
N ARG A 27 -4.55 13.84 -24.87
CA ARG A 27 -5.92 13.38 -24.64
C ARG A 27 -6.63 14.16 -23.54
N LEU A 28 -5.97 14.44 -22.41
CA LEU A 28 -6.55 15.23 -21.33
C LEU A 28 -6.93 16.64 -21.79
N LYS A 29 -6.12 17.30 -22.64
CA LYS A 29 -6.47 18.62 -23.20
C LYS A 29 -7.74 18.58 -24.03
N VAL A 30 -7.89 17.57 -24.89
CA VAL A 30 -9.10 17.38 -25.72
C VAL A 30 -10.32 17.09 -24.85
N LEU A 31 -10.19 16.20 -23.86
CA LEU A 31 -11.31 15.89 -22.96
C LEU A 31 -11.73 17.10 -22.11
N GLU A 32 -10.78 17.96 -21.75
CA GLU A 32 -11.02 19.21 -21.04
C GLU A 32 -11.72 20.24 -21.94
N SER A 33 -11.26 20.45 -23.18
CA SER A 33 -11.92 21.37 -24.13
C SER A 33 -13.34 20.91 -24.49
N GLU A 34 -13.55 19.59 -24.57
CA GLU A 34 -14.85 19.00 -24.85
C GLU A 34 -15.77 18.90 -23.64
N ARG A 35 -15.36 19.37 -22.47
CA ARG A 35 -16.15 19.37 -21.23
C ARG A 35 -16.51 17.97 -20.71
N TYR A 36 -15.66 16.99 -20.96
CA TYR A 36 -15.74 15.67 -20.34
C TYR A 36 -15.07 15.65 -18.96
N ILE A 37 -13.96 16.37 -18.82
CA ILE A 37 -13.22 16.49 -17.57
C ILE A 37 -12.90 17.95 -17.25
N ARG A 38 -12.50 18.22 -16.02
CA ARG A 38 -11.98 19.52 -15.57
C ARG A 38 -10.90 19.33 -14.52
N ARG A 39 -9.95 20.26 -14.47
CA ARG A 39 -8.87 20.25 -13.47
C ARG A 39 -9.31 20.73 -12.09
N VAL A 40 -8.70 20.15 -11.06
CA VAL A 40 -8.81 20.52 -9.66
C VAL A 40 -7.40 20.76 -9.13
N ASN A 41 -7.16 21.95 -8.58
CA ASN A 41 -5.86 22.35 -8.04
C ASN A 41 -4.69 22.08 -9.02
N ARG A 42 -4.94 22.23 -10.33
CA ARG A 42 -4.03 21.98 -11.47
C ARG A 42 -3.58 20.52 -11.68
N LEU A 43 -3.43 19.74 -10.61
CA LEU A 43 -2.87 18.39 -10.62
C LEU A 43 -3.92 17.30 -10.85
N TYR A 44 -5.09 17.42 -10.23
CA TYR A 44 -6.14 16.40 -10.27
C TYR A 44 -7.15 16.71 -11.38
N ILE A 45 -7.82 15.67 -11.85
CA ILE A 45 -8.94 15.76 -12.79
C ILE A 45 -10.20 15.14 -12.17
N LYS A 46 -11.35 15.70 -12.53
CA LYS A 46 -12.69 15.16 -12.25
C LYS A 46 -13.57 15.26 -13.48
N LEU A 47 -14.74 14.62 -13.45
CA LEU A 47 -15.73 14.78 -14.50
C LEU A 47 -16.29 16.21 -14.53
N ASP A 48 -16.50 16.70 -15.74
CA ASP A 48 -17.30 17.89 -16.05
C ASP A 48 -18.70 17.44 -16.55
N ASP A 49 -19.53 18.38 -16.98
CA ASP A 49 -20.94 18.12 -17.31
C ASP A 49 -21.16 16.97 -18.31
N LYS A 50 -20.44 16.95 -19.46
CA LYS A 50 -20.63 15.89 -20.46
C LYS A 50 -20.15 14.54 -19.92
N GLY A 51 -19.00 14.52 -19.22
CA GLY A 51 -18.45 13.30 -18.63
C GLY A 51 -19.35 12.74 -17.53
N THR A 52 -20.00 13.62 -16.76
CA THR A 52 -20.94 13.22 -15.71
C THR A 52 -22.19 12.56 -16.30
N ARG A 53 -22.74 13.08 -17.39
CA ARG A 53 -23.88 12.45 -18.09
C ARG A 53 -23.49 11.07 -18.61
N LEU A 54 -22.35 10.98 -19.30
CA LEU A 54 -21.85 9.73 -19.86
C LEU A 54 -21.67 8.63 -18.81
N VAL A 55 -21.04 8.90 -17.66
CA VAL A 55 -20.87 7.85 -16.64
C VAL A 55 -22.18 7.43 -15.97
N LYS A 56 -23.16 8.35 -15.88
CA LYS A 56 -24.50 8.01 -15.36
C LYS A 56 -25.26 7.11 -16.31
N GLU A 57 -25.10 7.28 -17.62
CA GLU A 57 -25.63 6.35 -18.64
C GLU A 57 -25.03 4.94 -18.48
N PHE A 58 -23.77 4.84 -18.05
CA PHE A 58 -23.14 3.56 -17.68
C PHE A 58 -23.52 3.05 -16.27
N GLY A 59 -24.48 3.67 -15.57
CA GLY A 59 -24.98 3.22 -14.27
C GLY A 59 -24.15 3.65 -13.06
N TYR A 60 -23.19 4.57 -13.21
CA TYR A 60 -22.42 5.08 -12.07
C TYR A 60 -23.16 6.21 -11.34
N ASP A 61 -23.37 6.06 -10.04
CA ASP A 61 -23.84 7.15 -9.18
C ASP A 61 -22.71 8.15 -8.88
N TYR A 62 -22.50 9.05 -9.84
CA TYR A 62 -21.52 10.12 -9.70
C TYR A 62 -22.14 11.39 -9.11
N SER A 63 -21.60 11.79 -7.95
CA SER A 63 -21.81 13.13 -7.41
C SER A 63 -20.51 13.71 -6.81
N TYR A 64 -20.18 14.93 -7.25
CA TYR A 64 -19.06 15.74 -6.70
C TYR A 64 -19.64 17.02 -6.08
N LYS A 65 -20.18 16.91 -4.85
CA LYS A 65 -20.89 18.02 -4.19
C LYS A 65 -20.05 18.77 -3.15
N CYS A 66 -19.04 18.15 -2.56
CA CYS A 66 -18.37 18.71 -1.38
C CYS A 66 -17.05 19.42 -1.71
N ARG A 67 -16.89 20.65 -1.21
CA ARG A 67 -15.68 21.48 -1.31
C ARG A 67 -14.86 21.52 0.00
N ARG A 68 -15.31 20.82 1.05
CA ARG A 68 -14.59 20.80 2.34
C ARG A 68 -13.21 20.17 2.13
N LYS A 69 -12.17 20.83 2.62
CA LYS A 69 -10.78 20.41 2.45
C LYS A 69 -10.57 18.95 2.87
N GLU A 70 -11.01 18.57 4.07
CA GLU A 70 -10.86 17.21 4.59
C GLU A 70 -11.48 16.13 3.69
N TYR A 71 -12.62 16.43 3.06
CA TYR A 71 -13.27 15.51 2.13
C TYR A 71 -12.48 15.39 0.82
N VAL A 72 -11.98 16.52 0.29
CA VAL A 72 -11.14 16.53 -0.91
C VAL A 72 -9.81 15.81 -0.66
N ASP A 73 -9.19 16.02 0.49
CA ASP A 73 -7.96 15.32 0.88
C ASP A 73 -8.19 13.81 0.93
N ARG A 74 -9.28 13.37 1.56
CA ARG A 74 -9.67 11.95 1.56
C ARG A 74 -9.94 11.41 0.16
N LEU A 75 -10.59 12.17 -0.72
CA LEU A 75 -10.79 11.76 -2.11
C LEU A 75 -9.45 11.63 -2.86
N ASN A 76 -8.49 12.51 -2.61
CA ASN A 76 -7.16 12.42 -3.19
C ASN A 76 -6.43 11.18 -2.69
N GLU A 77 -6.48 10.90 -1.39
CA GLU A 77 -5.90 9.69 -0.79
C GLU A 77 -6.52 8.42 -1.40
N ILE A 78 -7.85 8.38 -1.55
CA ILE A 78 -8.56 7.28 -2.21
C ILE A 78 -8.18 7.15 -3.69
N ALA A 79 -8.09 8.26 -4.42
CA ALA A 79 -7.70 8.26 -5.83
C ALA A 79 -6.27 7.74 -6.03
N LYS A 80 -5.33 8.15 -5.15
CA LYS A 80 -3.95 7.65 -5.15
C LYS A 80 -3.90 6.14 -4.96
N VAL A 81 -4.60 5.61 -3.95
CA VAL A 81 -4.64 4.16 -3.68
C VAL A 81 -5.36 3.42 -4.80
N ALA A 82 -6.49 3.94 -5.29
CA ALA A 82 -7.25 3.32 -6.37
C ALA A 82 -6.46 3.22 -7.68
N ALA A 83 -5.48 4.09 -7.90
CA ALA A 83 -4.59 3.99 -9.07
C ALA A 83 -3.78 2.68 -9.10
N LEU A 84 -3.64 1.97 -7.97
CA LEU A 84 -3.06 0.61 -7.94
C LEU A 84 -3.88 -0.39 -8.76
N THR A 85 -5.20 -0.20 -8.88
CA THR A 85 -6.09 -1.10 -9.66
C THR A 85 -5.95 -0.97 -11.17
N LEU A 86 -5.18 0.02 -11.64
CA LEU A 86 -4.96 0.23 -13.06
C LEU A 86 -3.82 -0.69 -13.52
N ASP A 87 -4.11 -1.55 -14.49
CA ASP A 87 -3.14 -2.45 -15.11
C ASP A 87 -2.45 -3.38 -14.07
N SER A 88 -3.26 -3.94 -13.16
CA SER A 88 -2.80 -4.90 -12.16
C SER A 88 -3.94 -5.82 -11.71
N ASN A 89 -3.60 -6.88 -10.98
CA ASN A 89 -4.56 -7.80 -10.35
C ASN A 89 -5.11 -7.28 -9.00
N ILE A 90 -4.76 -6.04 -8.62
CA ILE A 90 -5.22 -5.46 -7.35
C ILE A 90 -6.64 -4.96 -7.52
N ASP A 91 -7.55 -5.43 -6.67
CA ASP A 91 -8.88 -4.88 -6.56
C ASP A 91 -8.98 -3.91 -5.38
N PHE A 92 -9.72 -2.83 -5.56
CA PHE A 92 -9.99 -1.87 -4.50
C PHE A 92 -11.44 -1.40 -4.51
N ILE A 93 -12.09 -1.46 -3.35
CA ILE A 93 -13.45 -0.99 -3.13
C ILE A 93 -13.36 0.19 -2.17
N ALA A 94 -13.74 1.38 -2.64
CA ALA A 94 -13.74 2.57 -1.82
C ALA A 94 -14.75 2.48 -0.67
N SER A 95 -14.41 3.08 0.46
CA SER A 95 -15.19 3.02 1.71
C SER A 95 -16.66 3.42 1.58
N TRP A 96 -17.02 4.35 0.71
CA TRP A 96 -18.42 4.74 0.51
C TRP A 96 -19.27 3.68 -0.19
N ASN A 97 -18.65 2.64 -0.78
CA ASN A 97 -19.36 1.48 -1.33
C ASN A 97 -19.39 0.30 -0.34
N ILE A 98 -18.76 0.45 0.82
CA ILE A 98 -18.66 -0.60 1.86
C ILE A 98 -19.55 -0.23 3.04
N LYS A 99 -19.46 1.04 3.45
CA LYS A 99 -20.19 1.56 4.60
C LYS A 99 -21.67 1.53 4.32
N ASP A 100 -22.39 0.82 5.19
CA ASP A 100 -23.84 0.84 5.18
C ASP A 100 -24.33 2.15 5.81
N ASP A 101 -25.23 2.85 5.12
CA ASP A 101 -25.84 4.08 5.62
C ASP A 101 -26.76 3.80 6.83
N ASP A 102 -27.19 2.56 7.01
CA ASP A 102 -28.04 2.13 8.11
C ASP A 102 -27.26 1.82 9.40
N ILE A 103 -25.92 1.72 9.35
CA ILE A 103 -25.07 1.48 10.52
C ILE A 103 -24.31 2.75 10.90
N PHE A 104 -24.85 3.47 11.89
CA PHE A 104 -24.34 4.76 12.40
C PHE A 104 -22.82 4.77 12.72
N THR A 105 -22.26 3.63 13.15
CA THR A 105 -20.84 3.55 13.53
C THR A 105 -19.90 3.43 12.34
N GLU A 106 -20.36 2.93 11.18
CA GLU A 106 -19.52 2.70 10.00
C GLU A 106 -19.19 3.98 9.24
N GLN A 107 -20.13 4.91 9.15
CA GLN A 107 -19.91 6.20 8.49
C GLN A 107 -18.72 6.97 9.08
N SER A 108 -18.50 6.88 10.40
CA SER A 108 -17.43 7.57 11.12
C SER A 108 -16.02 6.98 10.92
N ARG A 109 -15.92 5.74 10.42
CA ARG A 109 -14.66 4.99 10.30
C ARG A 109 -13.68 5.66 9.35
N LYS A 110 -12.38 5.57 9.63
CA LYS A 110 -11.35 6.32 8.89
C LYS A 110 -10.76 5.56 7.70
N TYR A 111 -10.93 4.24 7.62
CA TYR A 111 -10.40 3.43 6.51
C TYR A 111 -10.86 3.97 5.15
N LEU A 112 -9.97 3.97 4.16
CA LEU A 112 -10.21 4.44 2.82
C LEU A 112 -11.08 3.50 2.01
N GLY A 113 -10.93 2.19 2.24
CA GLY A 113 -11.63 1.13 1.53
C GLY A 113 -11.08 -0.24 1.88
N LYS A 114 -11.43 -1.21 1.05
CA LYS A 114 -11.00 -2.61 1.10
C LYS A 114 -10.17 -2.91 -0.14
N MET A 115 -9.03 -3.57 0.02
CA MET A 115 -8.14 -3.96 -1.08
C MET A 115 -7.94 -5.47 -1.07
N ILE A 116 -7.93 -6.07 -2.26
CA ILE A 116 -7.46 -7.45 -2.45
C ILE A 116 -6.04 -7.35 -2.98
N PHE A 117 -5.08 -7.90 -2.25
CA PHE A 117 -3.66 -7.89 -2.59
C PHE A 117 -3.03 -9.20 -2.12
N GLN A 118 -2.29 -9.90 -2.97
CA GLN A 118 -1.73 -11.23 -2.67
C GLN A 118 -2.82 -12.22 -2.22
N GLU A 119 -3.96 -12.23 -2.92
CA GLU A 119 -5.14 -13.03 -2.57
C GLU A 119 -5.72 -12.80 -1.15
N LYS A 120 -5.24 -11.76 -0.44
CA LYS A 120 -5.70 -11.40 0.90
C LYS A 120 -6.51 -10.12 0.87
N GLU A 121 -7.56 -10.10 1.68
CA GLU A 121 -8.37 -8.92 1.91
C GLU A 121 -7.76 -8.05 3.02
N PHE A 122 -7.51 -6.78 2.68
CA PHE A 122 -7.00 -5.74 3.58
C PHE A 122 -8.00 -4.60 3.76
N ILE A 123 -8.16 -4.13 4.99
CA ILE A 123 -8.71 -2.80 5.23
C ILE A 123 -7.59 -1.78 5.11
N VAL A 124 -7.81 -0.77 4.26
CA VAL A 124 -6.78 0.19 3.87
C VAL A 124 -6.95 1.50 4.61
N TYR A 125 -5.86 2.02 5.18
CA TYR A 125 -5.74 3.33 5.78
C TYR A 125 -4.65 4.16 5.08
N TYR A 126 -4.71 5.48 5.26
CA TYR A 126 -3.69 6.39 4.75
C TYR A 126 -3.38 7.47 5.79
N ILE A 127 -2.09 7.73 5.99
CA ILE A 127 -1.53 8.72 6.90
C ILE A 127 -0.60 9.61 6.08
N ALA A 128 -1.12 10.76 5.65
CA ALA A 128 -0.33 11.76 4.97
C ALA A 128 0.63 12.47 5.94
N ASN A 129 1.71 13.05 5.41
CA ASN A 129 2.77 13.69 6.18
C ASN A 129 2.26 14.90 7.00
N ASP A 130 1.26 15.61 6.48
CA ASP A 130 0.68 16.80 7.13
C ASP A 130 -0.28 16.48 8.30
N LYS A 131 -0.55 15.20 8.57
CA LYS A 131 -1.53 14.79 9.58
C LYS A 131 -0.95 14.91 11.00
N ARG A 132 -1.71 15.60 11.86
CA ARG A 132 -1.33 15.81 13.27
C ARG A 132 -1.40 14.51 14.09
N LYS A 133 -0.65 14.46 15.18
CA LYS A 133 -0.64 13.35 16.16
C LYS A 133 -2.03 12.84 16.58
N PRO A 134 -3.06 13.69 16.83
CA PRO A 134 -4.40 13.20 17.18
C PRO A 134 -5.09 12.40 16.08
N TYR A 135 -4.85 12.74 14.80
CA TYR A 135 -5.43 12.00 13.67
C TYR A 135 -4.86 10.59 13.59
N VAL A 136 -3.54 10.45 13.75
CA VAL A 136 -2.89 9.14 13.84
C VAL A 136 -3.50 8.30 14.97
N SER A 137 -3.66 8.88 16.17
CA SER A 137 -4.30 8.19 17.30
C SER A 137 -5.73 7.75 17.00
N GLN A 138 -6.50 8.55 16.26
CA GLN A 138 -7.86 8.17 15.83
C GLN A 138 -7.83 6.96 14.91
N ILE A 139 -6.91 6.89 13.94
CA ILE A 139 -6.73 5.73 13.08
C ILE A 139 -6.37 4.48 13.90
N LEU A 140 -5.40 4.59 14.82
CA LEU A 140 -5.00 3.45 15.66
C LEU A 140 -6.17 2.92 16.51
N ASN A 141 -6.96 3.83 17.09
CA ASN A 141 -8.14 3.45 17.87
C ASN A 141 -9.27 2.89 16.99
N ASP A 142 -9.37 3.35 15.75
CA ASP A 142 -10.32 2.83 14.77
C ASP A 142 -10.00 1.37 14.43
N ILE A 143 -8.74 1.09 14.11
CA ILE A 143 -8.24 -0.26 13.78
C ILE A 143 -8.47 -1.22 14.93
N ARG A 144 -8.16 -0.82 16.18
CA ARG A 144 -8.38 -1.68 17.37
C ARG A 144 -9.84 -2.09 17.59
N LYS A 145 -10.79 -1.33 17.03
CA LYS A 145 -12.23 -1.62 17.12
C LYS A 145 -12.73 -2.46 15.94
N LEU A 146 -11.89 -2.77 14.96
CA LEU A 146 -12.24 -3.57 13.77
C LEU A 146 -11.88 -5.04 13.97
N VAL A 147 -12.55 -5.70 14.92
CA VAL A 147 -12.25 -7.08 15.32
C VAL A 147 -12.50 -8.10 14.19
N SER A 148 -13.33 -7.75 13.19
CA SER A 148 -13.68 -8.63 12.07
C SER A 148 -12.61 -8.69 10.97
N TYR A 149 -11.73 -7.69 10.88
CA TYR A 149 -10.79 -7.57 9.77
C TYR A 149 -9.40 -8.00 10.20
N LYS A 150 -8.93 -9.11 9.65
CA LYS A 150 -7.68 -9.76 10.07
C LYS A 150 -6.43 -9.18 9.43
N ASN A 151 -6.53 -8.47 8.30
CA ASN A 151 -5.39 -7.83 7.67
C ASN A 151 -5.62 -6.33 7.50
N ILE A 152 -4.62 -5.55 7.87
CA ILE A 152 -4.63 -4.09 7.79
C ILE A 152 -3.48 -3.64 6.90
N MET A 153 -3.75 -2.71 6.00
CA MET A 153 -2.73 -2.05 5.19
C MET A 153 -2.77 -0.56 5.49
N ILE A 154 -1.62 0.03 5.80
CA ILE A 154 -1.51 1.44 6.14
C ILE A 154 -0.45 2.09 5.25
N PHE A 155 -0.90 2.98 4.37
CA PHE A 155 -0.01 3.85 3.64
C PHE A 155 0.43 5.01 4.54
N VAL A 156 1.74 5.19 4.71
CA VAL A 156 2.31 6.21 5.61
C VAL A 156 3.39 6.99 4.85
N GLU A 157 3.16 8.29 4.62
CA GLU A 157 4.11 9.15 3.91
C GLU A 157 5.37 9.51 4.73
N ASP A 158 5.30 9.40 6.06
CA ASP A 158 6.44 9.63 6.97
C ASP A 158 6.50 8.51 8.03
N PHE A 159 7.46 7.60 7.86
CA PHE A 159 7.70 6.50 8.81
C PHE A 159 8.08 6.96 10.21
N ASN A 160 8.49 8.22 10.44
CA ASN A 160 8.70 8.74 11.79
C ASN A 160 7.41 8.84 12.62
N LEU A 161 6.25 8.77 11.96
CA LEU A 161 4.95 8.65 12.63
C LEU A 161 4.76 7.27 13.28
N ILE A 162 5.47 6.26 12.78
CA ILE A 162 5.58 4.91 13.33
C ILE A 162 6.65 4.97 14.43
N LYS A 163 6.22 5.36 15.63
CA LYS A 163 7.08 5.35 16.81
C LYS A 163 6.90 4.05 17.56
N ALA A 164 8.00 3.49 18.07
CA ALA A 164 7.98 2.28 18.90
C ALA A 164 6.95 2.32 20.05
N LYS A 165 6.66 3.50 20.63
CA LYS A 165 5.66 3.67 21.71
C LYS A 165 4.18 3.65 21.25
N ARG A 166 3.89 3.75 19.95
CA ARG A 166 2.52 3.83 19.42
C ARG A 166 1.94 2.50 19.00
N ASN A 167 2.72 1.41 19.08
CA ASN A 167 2.35 0.02 18.81
C ASN A 167 1.35 -0.09 17.66
N PHE A 168 1.85 -0.02 16.42
CA PHE A 168 1.12 -0.42 15.21
C PHE A 168 0.92 -1.94 15.16
N VAL A 169 0.61 -2.54 16.30
CA VAL A 169 0.40 -3.96 16.55
C VAL A 169 -0.97 -4.03 17.20
N PHE A 170 -1.88 -4.75 16.56
CA PHE A 170 -3.29 -4.73 16.88
C PHE A 170 -3.82 -6.14 17.21
N GLY A 171 -3.00 -7.18 17.05
CA GLY A 171 -3.42 -8.57 17.21
C GLY A 171 -4.09 -9.14 15.97
N ASN A 172 -3.76 -8.57 14.81
CA ASN A 172 -4.21 -8.99 13.49
C ASN A 172 -3.33 -10.12 12.94
N ASP A 173 -3.78 -10.79 11.88
CA ASP A 173 -2.95 -11.75 11.15
C ASP A 173 -1.78 -11.05 10.45
N SER A 174 -2.02 -9.84 9.91
CA SER A 174 -1.00 -9.00 9.29
C SER A 174 -1.34 -7.51 9.40
N THR A 175 -0.35 -6.68 9.68
CA THR A 175 -0.45 -5.22 9.60
C THR A 175 0.71 -4.69 8.75
N VAL A 176 0.44 -4.43 7.48
CA VAL A 176 1.43 -4.00 6.50
C VAL A 176 1.48 -2.48 6.45
N ILE A 177 2.69 -1.92 6.57
CA ILE A 177 2.97 -0.49 6.44
C ILE A 177 3.80 -0.27 5.17
N ILE A 178 3.32 0.65 4.32
CA ILE A 178 3.90 0.94 3.02
C ILE A 178 4.09 2.46 2.88
N ASN A 179 5.26 2.89 2.42
CA ASN A 179 5.44 4.27 1.99
C ASN A 179 4.80 4.44 0.59
N PRO A 180 3.82 5.34 0.38
CA PRO A 180 3.11 5.45 -0.89
C PRO A 180 3.92 6.19 -1.98
N THR A 181 5.12 5.69 -2.29
CA THR A 181 5.99 6.16 -3.36
C THR A 181 5.59 5.55 -4.71
N PRO A 182 5.93 6.20 -5.84
CA PRO A 182 5.72 5.61 -7.17
C PRO A 182 6.37 4.23 -7.33
N GLU A 183 7.56 4.04 -6.76
CA GLU A 183 8.35 2.81 -6.82
C GLU A 183 7.64 1.67 -6.07
N ASN A 184 7.18 1.93 -4.86
CA ASN A 184 6.42 0.94 -4.08
C ASN A 184 5.09 0.60 -4.73
N PHE A 185 4.37 1.59 -5.26
CA PHE A 185 3.14 1.32 -5.99
C PHE A 185 3.40 0.48 -7.25
N ASN A 186 4.55 0.66 -7.90
CA ASN A 186 4.95 -0.17 -9.03
C ASN A 186 5.29 -1.60 -8.62
N LEU A 187 6.02 -1.77 -7.52
CA LEU A 187 6.30 -3.08 -6.93
C LEU A 187 5.01 -3.80 -6.53
N MET A 188 4.06 -3.09 -5.91
CA MET A 188 2.75 -3.66 -5.56
C MET A 188 1.99 -4.13 -6.81
N ARG A 189 1.91 -3.33 -7.87
CA ARG A 189 1.18 -3.71 -9.10
C ARG A 189 1.76 -4.96 -9.75
N ARG A 190 3.09 -5.08 -9.74
CA ARG A 190 3.83 -6.21 -10.35
C ARG A 190 4.09 -7.35 -9.38
N TYR A 191 3.54 -7.30 -8.17
CA TYR A 191 3.94 -8.21 -7.09
C TYR A 191 3.72 -9.68 -7.46
N GLU A 192 2.60 -9.99 -8.10
CA GLU A 192 2.27 -11.35 -8.54
C GLU A 192 3.05 -11.80 -9.78
N ASP A 193 3.60 -10.85 -10.56
CA ASP A 193 4.40 -11.13 -11.75
C ASP A 193 5.87 -11.40 -11.41
N ILE A 194 6.31 -11.11 -10.19
CA ILE A 194 7.70 -11.24 -9.76
C ILE A 194 7.90 -12.61 -9.11
N ASP A 195 8.83 -13.39 -9.65
CA ASP A 195 9.32 -14.62 -9.01
C ASP A 195 10.28 -14.27 -7.87
N PHE A 196 9.70 -13.94 -6.71
CA PHE A 196 10.47 -13.63 -5.52
C PHE A 196 11.27 -14.83 -5.00
N TYR A 197 10.82 -16.06 -5.25
CA TYR A 197 11.58 -17.23 -4.83
C TYR A 197 12.89 -17.34 -5.61
N GLU A 198 12.86 -17.08 -6.91
CA GLU A 198 14.07 -17.04 -7.74
C GLU A 198 15.01 -15.88 -7.35
N ILE A 199 14.46 -14.70 -7.06
CA ILE A 199 15.24 -13.58 -6.52
C ILE A 199 15.97 -13.99 -5.24
N ILE A 200 15.27 -14.62 -4.30
CA ILE A 200 15.87 -15.06 -3.04
C ILE A 200 16.95 -16.11 -3.29
N LYS A 201 16.75 -17.09 -4.18
CA LYS A 201 17.82 -18.05 -4.52
C LYS A 201 19.08 -17.37 -5.04
N GLN A 202 18.94 -16.36 -5.88
CA GLN A 202 20.09 -15.62 -6.42
C GLN A 202 20.84 -14.87 -5.32
N MET A 203 20.11 -14.26 -4.36
CA MET A 203 20.69 -13.61 -3.19
C MET A 203 21.51 -14.56 -2.31
N TYR A 204 21.12 -15.84 -2.25
CA TYR A 204 21.79 -16.89 -1.47
C TYR A 204 22.51 -17.92 -2.35
N SER A 205 23.02 -17.52 -3.52
CA SER A 205 23.56 -18.42 -4.56
C SER A 205 24.59 -19.49 -4.13
N ASN A 206 25.21 -19.33 -2.95
CA ASN A 206 26.16 -20.30 -2.39
C ASN A 206 25.53 -21.38 -1.49
N THR A 207 24.21 -21.31 -1.24
CA THR A 207 23.50 -22.23 -0.33
C THR A 207 22.10 -22.53 -0.88
N GLU A 208 21.62 -23.77 -0.73
CA GLU A 208 20.26 -24.10 -1.14
C GLU A 208 19.22 -23.40 -0.22
N VAL A 209 18.16 -22.86 -0.83
CA VAL A 209 17.05 -22.18 -0.15
C VAL A 209 15.80 -23.07 -0.20
N LEU A 210 15.33 -23.47 0.99
CA LEU A 210 14.21 -24.37 1.20
C LEU A 210 13.05 -23.65 1.90
N LEU A 211 11.86 -24.25 1.87
CA LEU A 211 10.76 -23.83 2.74
C LEU A 211 11.16 -23.98 4.22
N SER A 212 10.79 -22.99 5.03
CA SER A 212 11.21 -22.99 6.42
C SER A 212 10.55 -24.11 7.23
N ASN A 213 11.34 -24.78 8.07
CA ASN A 213 10.80 -25.67 9.11
C ASN A 213 10.28 -24.90 10.35
N TRP A 214 10.43 -23.58 10.37
CA TRP A 214 9.93 -22.73 11.43
C TRP A 214 8.78 -21.87 10.91
N VAL A 215 7.57 -22.13 11.40
CA VAL A 215 6.31 -21.49 10.97
C VAL A 215 6.31 -19.95 10.93
N LYS A 216 7.29 -19.28 11.55
CA LYS A 216 7.40 -17.81 11.54
C LYS A 216 8.20 -17.27 10.35
N ALA A 217 9.14 -18.05 9.84
CA ALA A 217 9.99 -17.70 8.71
C ALA A 217 9.42 -18.30 7.42
N ASP A 218 9.66 -17.62 6.29
CA ASP A 218 9.15 -18.06 4.97
C ASP A 218 10.05 -19.14 4.39
N TYR A 219 11.37 -18.90 4.46
CA TYR A 219 12.39 -19.81 3.93
C TYR A 219 13.46 -20.12 4.98
N MET A 220 14.32 -21.06 4.64
CA MET A 220 15.51 -21.40 5.40
C MET A 220 16.61 -21.90 4.46
N THR A 221 17.84 -21.51 4.72
CA THR A 221 19.02 -22.06 4.04
C THR A 221 19.46 -23.38 4.69
N GLU A 222 20.23 -24.21 3.97
CA GLU A 222 20.81 -25.43 4.56
C GLU A 222 21.67 -25.17 5.81
N ASP A 223 22.33 -24.02 5.89
CA ASP A 223 23.12 -23.60 7.05
C ASP A 223 22.28 -23.10 8.24
N ARG A 224 20.95 -23.30 8.17
CA ARG A 224 19.94 -22.94 9.18
C ARG A 224 19.82 -21.44 9.44
N THR A 225 19.99 -20.64 8.39
CA THR A 225 19.61 -19.23 8.40
C THR A 225 18.14 -19.12 8.02
N TYR A 226 17.33 -18.57 8.93
CA TYR A 226 15.89 -18.42 8.76
C TYR A 226 15.60 -17.09 8.07
N ILE A 227 14.85 -17.15 6.98
CA ILE A 227 14.60 -15.99 6.12
C ILE A 227 13.15 -15.53 6.30
N PHE A 228 12.99 -14.27 6.67
CA PHE A 228 11.70 -13.56 6.67
C PHE A 228 11.68 -12.68 5.43
N PHE A 229 10.84 -13.03 4.47
CA PHE A 229 10.60 -12.23 3.29
C PHE A 229 9.46 -11.23 3.55
N MET A 230 9.81 -9.96 3.70
CA MET A 230 8.86 -8.87 3.94
C MET A 230 9.26 -7.62 3.15
N PRO A 231 8.93 -7.55 1.84
CA PRO A 231 9.22 -6.38 1.01
C PRO A 231 8.68 -5.08 1.63
N PHE A 232 7.51 -5.16 2.27
CA PHE A 232 6.91 -4.10 3.08
C PHE A 232 6.95 -4.47 4.56
N ILE A 233 6.95 -3.46 5.44
CA ILE A 233 7.01 -3.68 6.89
C ILE A 233 5.73 -4.35 7.37
N ASP A 234 5.83 -5.56 7.94
CA ASP A 234 4.72 -6.19 8.67
C ASP A 234 4.99 -6.14 10.18
N THR A 235 4.27 -5.27 10.88
CA THR A 235 4.47 -5.03 12.30
C THR A 235 4.00 -6.18 13.18
N GLU A 236 3.04 -6.99 12.74
CA GLU A 236 2.59 -8.18 13.48
C GLU A 236 3.66 -9.27 13.44
N ARG A 237 4.30 -9.46 12.27
CA ARG A 237 5.43 -10.40 12.11
C ARG A 237 6.62 -9.98 12.96
N LEU A 238 7.01 -8.71 12.92
CA LEU A 238 8.11 -8.17 13.75
C LEU A 238 7.80 -8.30 15.25
N TYR A 239 6.56 -8.03 15.67
CA TYR A 239 6.13 -8.21 17.05
C TYR A 239 6.22 -9.68 17.49
N GLY A 240 5.77 -10.61 16.63
CA GLY A 240 5.88 -12.05 16.88
C GLY A 240 7.32 -12.51 17.04
N LEU A 241 8.24 -11.94 16.26
CA LEU A 241 9.68 -12.20 16.37
C LEU A 241 10.27 -11.68 17.69
N ASN A 242 9.95 -10.45 18.06
CA ASN A 242 10.37 -9.86 19.35
C ASN A 242 9.85 -10.70 20.53
N LYS A 243 8.56 -11.10 20.50
CA LYS A 243 7.96 -11.95 21.53
C LYS A 243 8.66 -13.30 21.64
N PHE A 244 9.02 -13.92 20.51
CA PHE A 244 9.74 -15.19 20.50
C PHE A 244 11.07 -15.08 21.25
N TYR A 245 11.91 -14.10 20.93
CA TYR A 245 13.21 -13.94 21.59
C TYR A 245 13.11 -13.48 23.04
N ASN A 246 12.15 -12.60 23.37
CA ASN A 246 11.93 -12.18 24.75
C ASN A 246 11.57 -13.36 25.66
N ASN A 247 10.83 -14.34 25.13
CA ASN A 247 10.47 -15.56 25.84
C ASN A 247 11.56 -16.64 25.82
N ASN A 248 12.51 -16.56 24.88
CA ASN A 248 13.53 -17.58 24.64
C ASN A 248 14.94 -16.98 24.60
N LYS A 249 15.34 -16.27 25.67
CA LYS A 249 16.60 -15.50 25.74
C LYS A 249 17.88 -16.31 25.43
N ASN A 250 17.84 -17.63 25.59
CA ASN A 250 18.99 -18.52 25.37
C ASN A 250 19.03 -19.11 23.95
N ILE A 251 17.99 -18.92 23.14
CA ILE A 251 17.95 -19.45 21.77
C ILE A 251 18.55 -18.43 20.82
N ILE A 252 19.63 -18.83 20.13
CA ILE A 252 20.25 -18.04 19.06
C ILE A 252 19.91 -18.72 17.74
N ARG A 253 19.07 -18.07 16.94
CA ARG A 253 18.82 -18.43 15.53
C ARG A 253 19.47 -17.38 14.64
N LYS A 254 20.09 -17.81 13.55
CA LYS A 254 20.48 -16.91 12.45
C LYS A 254 19.21 -16.50 11.73
N ILE A 255 18.95 -15.19 11.64
CA ILE A 255 17.76 -14.65 11.01
C ILE A 255 18.16 -13.54 10.07
N ASP A 256 17.69 -13.68 8.83
CA ASP A 256 17.74 -12.65 7.80
C ASP A 256 16.33 -12.14 7.54
N ILE A 257 16.18 -10.82 7.49
CA ILE A 257 14.95 -10.15 7.05
C ILE A 257 15.25 -9.52 5.70
N ILE A 258 14.60 -10.03 4.66
CA ILE A 258 14.70 -9.48 3.30
C ILE A 258 13.60 -8.43 3.14
N THR A 259 13.99 -7.20 2.80
CA THR A 259 13.09 -6.05 2.69
C THR A 259 13.64 -4.99 1.75
N LEU A 260 12.84 -3.96 1.44
CA LEU A 260 13.31 -2.77 0.73
C LEU A 260 14.19 -1.91 1.62
N LYS A 261 15.20 -1.26 1.02
CA LYS A 261 16.19 -0.42 1.67
C LYS A 261 15.57 0.68 2.53
N GLU A 262 14.51 1.32 2.05
CA GLU A 262 13.81 2.37 2.81
C GLU A 262 13.18 1.88 4.12
N ASN A 263 12.93 0.57 4.27
CA ASN A 263 12.31 0.00 5.47
C ASN A 263 13.33 -0.34 6.56
N LYS A 264 14.61 -0.48 6.20
CA LYS A 264 15.67 -1.01 7.07
C LYS A 264 15.74 -0.30 8.41
N GLU A 265 15.91 1.02 8.40
CA GLU A 265 16.06 1.82 9.63
C GLU A 265 14.84 1.64 10.57
N LYS A 266 13.63 1.59 10.00
CA LYS A 266 12.42 1.43 10.78
C LYS A 266 12.30 0.03 11.38
N ILE A 267 12.71 -1.01 10.63
CA ILE A 267 12.73 -2.39 11.12
C ILE A 267 13.75 -2.53 12.25
N GLU A 268 14.93 -1.94 12.13
CA GLU A 268 15.96 -1.92 13.18
C GLU A 268 15.46 -1.23 14.46
N GLU A 269 14.70 -0.13 14.35
CA GLU A 269 14.08 0.54 15.51
C GLU A 269 13.07 -0.36 16.24
N ILE A 270 12.32 -1.19 15.49
CA ILE A 270 11.26 -2.04 16.04
C ILE A 270 11.83 -3.30 16.71
N LEU A 271 12.90 -3.87 16.15
CA LEU A 271 13.45 -5.13 16.62
C LEU A 271 14.20 -4.98 17.94
N THR A 272 13.99 -5.94 18.84
CA THR A 272 14.68 -5.97 20.14
C THR A 272 15.92 -6.84 20.13
N ASN A 273 16.19 -7.56 19.03
CA ASN A 273 17.28 -8.52 18.91
C ASN A 273 18.08 -8.24 17.64
N LYS A 274 19.36 -8.62 17.67
CA LYS A 274 20.24 -8.47 16.51
C LYS A 274 19.83 -9.48 15.42
N THR A 275 19.18 -8.98 14.38
CA THR A 275 18.89 -9.70 13.13
C THR A 275 19.70 -9.08 12.02
N ASN A 276 20.00 -9.86 10.99
CA ASN A 276 20.57 -9.32 9.77
C ASN A 276 19.42 -8.82 8.87
N ILE A 277 19.58 -7.65 8.26
CA ILE A 277 18.61 -7.08 7.32
C ILE A 277 19.28 -7.03 5.96
N VAL A 278 18.65 -7.68 4.99
CA VAL A 278 19.14 -7.83 3.63
C VAL A 278 18.26 -7.00 2.70
N GLU A 279 18.87 -6.08 1.97
CA GLU A 279 18.21 -5.16 1.05
C GLU A 279 17.99 -5.88 -0.30
N MET A 280 16.76 -5.82 -0.84
CA MET A 280 16.40 -6.53 -2.08
C MET A 280 16.30 -5.64 -3.32
N ASP A 281 16.47 -4.33 -3.18
CA ASP A 281 16.21 -3.32 -4.21
C ASP A 281 17.02 -3.57 -5.50
N GLU A 282 18.29 -3.94 -5.37
CA GLU A 282 19.19 -4.22 -6.50
C GLU A 282 18.73 -5.43 -7.33
N TRP A 283 17.95 -6.34 -6.73
CA TRP A 283 17.49 -7.58 -7.35
C TRP A 283 16.13 -7.45 -8.05
N LEU A 284 15.44 -6.32 -7.85
CA LEU A 284 14.15 -6.04 -8.47
C LEU A 284 14.26 -5.58 -9.94
N GLY A 285 15.49 -5.55 -10.50
CA GLY A 285 15.72 -5.36 -11.93
C GLY A 285 15.38 -3.97 -12.44
N GLY A 286 15.90 -2.92 -11.79
CA GLY A 286 15.73 -1.53 -12.25
C GLY A 286 14.27 -1.08 -12.23
N ILE A 287 13.71 -0.94 -11.04
CA ILE A 287 12.50 -0.12 -10.84
C ILE A 287 12.81 1.37 -11.09
N ASP A 288 14.10 1.73 -11.16
CA ASP A 288 14.60 2.99 -11.71
C ASP A 288 14.30 3.05 -13.22
N GLY A 289 13.22 3.75 -13.55
CA GLY A 289 12.86 4.06 -14.93
C GLY A 289 13.86 5.01 -15.58
N GLU A 290 15.00 4.51 -16.04
CA GLU A 290 15.77 5.07 -17.16
C GLU A 290 16.51 3.92 -17.87
N ARG A 291 15.81 3.23 -18.78
CA ARG A 291 16.51 2.74 -19.97
C ARG A 291 16.87 3.98 -20.80
N GLN A 292 18.07 4.50 -20.58
CA GLN A 292 18.75 5.29 -21.61
C GLN A 292 19.00 4.38 -22.80
N GLU A 293 18.02 4.27 -23.69
CA GLU A 293 18.28 3.80 -25.05
C GLU A 293 19.07 4.90 -25.76
N LYS A 294 20.32 4.57 -26.10
CA LYS A 294 21.14 5.29 -27.07
C LYS A 294 20.55 5.16 -28.46
#